data_AF-A0A7S2Q869-F1
#
_entry.id   AF-A0A7S2Q869-F1
#
_cell.length_a   1.000
_cell.length_b   1.000
_cell.length_c   1.000
_cell.angle_alpha   90.00
_cell.angle_beta   90.00
_cell.angle_gamma   90.00
#
_symmetry.space_group_name_H-M   'P 1'
#
loop_
_entity.id
_entity.type
_entity.pdbx_description
1 polymer ?
#
loop_
_entity_poly.entity_id
_entity_poly.type
_entity_poly.pdbx_seq_one_letter_code
_entity_poly.pdbx_strand_id
1 'polypeptide(L)'
;TLKRDFKHLPIELYLANCGKEVRAKMYFAKSKQLSMLRSVCSHINNLFDGVEKKFQYKMRLVYAHFPINATITNGGSTVELRNFLGEKRVRIVNMLPGVKVEKSAATKDELLVTGTDIDLTSRSAALIRQSCLVKDKDIRKFLDGVYVSSHGTIEE
;
A
#
# COMPACT_ATOMS: atom_id res chain seq x y z
N THR A 1 -3.93 14.74 -8.06
CA THR A 1 -4.22 15.60 -6.89
C THR A 1 -4.70 14.74 -5.74
N LEU A 2 -4.09 14.86 -4.56
CA LEU A 2 -4.49 14.11 -3.34
C LEU A 2 -5.30 15.01 -2.40
N LYS A 3 -6.23 14.42 -1.64
CA LYS A 3 -7.05 15.12 -0.67
C LYS A 3 -7.18 14.27 0.59
N ARG A 4 -7.04 14.88 1.76
CA ARG A 4 -7.17 14.21 3.06
C ARG A 4 -7.78 15.16 4.09
N ASP A 5 -8.69 14.64 4.90
CA ASP A 5 -9.43 15.42 5.89
C ASP A 5 -8.90 15.15 7.31
N PHE A 6 -8.59 16.22 8.04
CA PHE A 6 -8.13 16.20 9.43
C PHE A 6 -9.08 16.94 10.38
N LYS A 7 -10.29 17.33 9.96
CA LYS A 7 -11.27 18.08 10.76
C LYS A 7 -11.71 17.39 12.07
N HIS A 8 -11.53 16.08 12.17
CA HIS A 8 -11.83 15.31 13.37
C HIS A 8 -10.84 15.58 14.52
N LEU A 9 -9.71 16.25 14.25
CA LEU A 9 -8.69 16.59 15.24
C LEU A 9 -8.71 18.10 15.55
N PRO A 10 -8.55 18.50 16.83
CA PRO A 10 -8.45 19.91 17.21
C PRO A 10 -7.04 20.45 16.91
N ILE A 11 -6.67 20.50 15.63
CA ILE A 11 -5.36 20.95 15.15
C ILE A 11 -5.57 22.19 14.28
N GLU A 12 -4.75 23.21 14.51
CA GLU A 12 -4.66 24.37 13.64
C GLU A 12 -3.55 24.15 12.61
N LEU A 13 -3.92 24.11 11.33
CA LEU A 13 -2.99 24.00 10.21
C LEU A 13 -2.97 25.33 9.46
N TYR A 14 -1.78 25.89 9.26
CA TYR A 14 -1.62 27.11 8.46
C TYR A 14 -0.33 27.07 7.65
N LEU A 15 -0.36 27.78 6.52
CA LEU A 15 0.79 27.96 5.64
C LEU A 15 1.67 29.07 6.20
N ALA A 16 2.95 28.76 6.41
CA ALA A 16 3.97 29.69 6.84
C ALA A 16 5.01 29.90 5.72
N ASN A 17 5.91 30.86 5.91
CA ASN A 17 7.04 31.12 5.02
C ASN A 17 6.61 31.29 3.53
N CYS A 18 5.62 32.17 3.31
CA CYS A 18 5.04 32.43 1.97
C CYS A 18 4.54 31.18 1.23
N GLY A 19 4.04 30.17 1.96
CA GLY A 19 3.45 28.96 1.39
C GLY A 19 4.41 27.78 1.21
N LYS A 20 5.68 27.92 1.64
CA LYS A 20 6.68 26.84 1.55
C LYS A 20 6.68 25.88 2.73
N GLU A 21 6.08 26.28 3.85
CA GLU A 21 6.02 25.47 5.07
C GLU A 21 4.58 25.28 5.52
N VAL A 22 4.21 24.05 5.89
CA VAL A 22 2.96 23.77 6.60
C VAL A 22 3.29 23.66 8.09
N ARG A 23 2.68 24.51 8.92
CA ARG A 23 2.84 24.46 10.38
C ARG A 23 1.55 23.94 11.02
N ALA A 24 1.72 22.96 11.91
CA ALA A 24 0.65 22.39 12.70
C ALA A 24 0.82 22.81 14.17
N LYS A 25 -0.22 23.42 14.74
CA LYS A 25 -0.26 23.85 16.14
C LYS A 25 -1.42 23.21 16.88
N MET A 26 -1.20 22.99 18.17
CA MET A 26 -2.23 22.54 19.10
C MET A 26 -1.99 23.19 20.45
N TYR A 27 -3.04 23.78 21.02
CA TYR A 27 -2.98 24.47 22.31
C TYR A 27 -3.30 23.51 23.45
N PHE A 28 -2.59 23.65 24.58
CA PHE A 28 -2.82 22.90 25.81
C PHE A 28 -2.90 21.37 25.60
N ALA A 29 -2.08 20.84 24.70
CA ALA A 29 -2.12 19.45 24.28
C ALA A 29 -1.67 18.50 25.42
N LYS A 30 -2.48 17.48 25.70
CA LYS A 30 -2.08 16.32 26.52
C LYS A 30 -1.22 15.35 25.68
N SER A 31 -0.54 14.40 26.33
CA SER A 31 0.34 13.41 25.67
C SER A 31 -0.30 12.73 24.44
N LYS A 32 -1.56 12.27 24.57
CA LYS A 32 -2.30 11.66 23.45
C LYS A 32 -2.55 12.62 22.29
N GLN A 33 -2.71 13.90 22.55
CA GLN A 33 -2.96 14.88 21.49
C GLN A 33 -1.65 15.32 20.82
N LEU A 34 -0.54 15.34 21.56
CA LEU A 34 0.78 15.55 21.00
C LEU A 34 1.19 14.44 20.02
N SER A 35 0.85 13.18 20.31
CA SER A 35 1.09 12.08 19.37
C SER A 35 0.24 12.20 18.10
N MET A 36 -1.03 12.61 18.22
CA MET A 36 -1.89 12.90 17.07
C MET A 36 -1.30 14.00 16.18
N LEU A 37 -0.75 15.06 16.76
CA LEU A 37 -0.10 16.14 16.01
C LEU A 37 1.06 15.60 15.14
N ARG A 38 1.91 14.74 15.71
CA ARG A 38 3.01 14.10 14.96
C ARG A 38 2.50 13.22 13.83
N SER A 39 1.44 12.44 14.07
CA SER A 39 0.83 11.61 13.02
C SER A 39 0.29 12.44 11.85
N VAL A 40 -0.32 13.59 12.12
CA VAL A 40 -0.78 14.50 11.05
C VAL A 40 0.38 15.04 10.24
N CYS A 41 1.48 15.47 10.89
CA CYS A 41 2.68 15.90 10.17
C CYS A 41 3.24 14.77 9.29
N SER A 42 3.29 13.53 9.78
CA SER A 42 3.72 12.38 8.98
C SER A 42 2.78 12.11 7.80
N HIS A 43 1.46 12.21 7.99
CA HIS A 43 0.52 12.05 6.87
C HIS A 43 0.70 13.13 5.81
N ILE A 44 0.97 14.37 6.20
CA ILE A 44 1.22 15.47 5.26
C ILE A 44 2.53 15.22 4.49
N ASN A 45 3.60 14.80 5.16
CA ASN A 45 4.86 14.45 4.50
C ASN A 45 4.66 13.33 3.48
N ASN A 46 3.95 12.26 3.86
CA ASN A 46 3.63 11.17 2.93
C ASN A 46 2.82 11.64 1.71
N LEU A 47 1.93 12.63 1.88
CA LEU A 47 1.20 13.22 0.76
C LEU A 47 2.13 14.01 -0.18
N PHE A 48 3.11 14.75 0.37
CA PHE A 48 4.11 15.44 -0.44
C PHE A 48 4.98 14.45 -1.20
N ASP A 49 5.56 13.49 -0.47
CA ASP A 49 6.37 12.43 -1.05
C ASP A 49 5.62 11.73 -2.17
N GLY A 50 4.37 11.34 -1.95
CA GLY A 50 3.55 10.62 -2.94
C GLY A 50 3.17 11.41 -4.20
N VAL A 51 3.09 12.73 -4.10
CA VAL A 51 2.83 13.62 -5.25
C VAL A 51 4.12 13.89 -6.03
N GLU A 52 5.24 14.07 -5.34
CA GLU A 52 6.55 14.26 -5.96
C GLU A 52 7.09 12.97 -6.57
N LYS A 53 7.02 11.88 -5.80
CA LYS A 53 7.55 10.55 -6.08
C LYS A 53 6.48 9.51 -5.78
N LYS A 54 6.10 8.70 -6.76
CA LYS A 54 5.10 7.65 -6.52
C LYS A 54 5.64 6.64 -5.50
N PHE A 55 4.74 6.04 -4.71
CA PHE A 55 5.08 4.91 -3.87
C PHE A 55 5.02 3.61 -4.68
N GLN A 56 5.95 2.71 -4.39
CA GLN A 56 6.02 1.38 -4.98
C GLN A 56 6.19 0.32 -3.90
N TYR A 57 5.32 -0.68 -3.95
CA TYR A 57 5.40 -1.89 -3.17
C TYR A 57 5.77 -3.04 -4.10
N LYS A 58 6.93 -3.65 -3.84
CA LYS A 58 7.35 -4.88 -4.50
C LYS A 58 6.78 -6.06 -3.73
N MET A 59 6.01 -6.90 -4.40
CA MET A 59 5.39 -8.07 -3.82
C MET A 59 5.87 -9.34 -4.50
N ARG A 60 6.33 -10.33 -3.75
CA ARG A 60 6.79 -11.62 -4.29
C ARG A 60 5.74 -12.70 -4.09
N LEU A 61 5.50 -13.45 -5.15
CA LEU A 61 4.70 -14.67 -5.16
C LEU A 61 5.60 -15.83 -4.73
N VAL A 62 5.35 -16.36 -3.53
CA VAL A 62 6.12 -17.46 -2.93
C VAL A 62 5.28 -18.73 -2.99
N TYR A 63 5.87 -19.80 -3.50
CA TYR A 63 5.24 -21.12 -3.57
C TYR A 63 6.27 -22.23 -3.40
N ALA A 64 5.85 -23.36 -2.86
CA ALA A 64 6.70 -24.55 -2.71
C ALA A 64 6.50 -25.56 -3.85
N HIS A 65 5.25 -25.83 -4.21
CA HIS A 65 4.91 -26.90 -5.17
C HIS A 65 3.99 -26.42 -6.29
N PHE A 66 2.88 -25.74 -5.96
CA PHE A 66 1.93 -25.26 -6.96
C PHE A 66 2.27 -23.81 -7.36
N PRO A 67 2.70 -23.55 -8.61
CA PRO A 67 3.04 -22.19 -9.04
C PRO A 67 1.80 -21.30 -9.05
N ILE A 68 1.92 -20.12 -8.45
CA ILE A 68 0.83 -19.13 -8.37
C ILE A 68 0.83 -18.28 -9.64
N ASN A 69 -0.27 -18.32 -10.39
CA ASN A 69 -0.40 -17.53 -11.60
C ASN A 69 -1.11 -16.21 -11.29
N ALA A 70 -0.40 -15.09 -11.41
CA ALA A 70 -1.00 -13.76 -11.34
C ALA A 70 -1.32 -13.26 -12.76
N THR A 71 -2.56 -12.87 -13.02
CA THR A 71 -2.99 -12.21 -14.26
C THR A 71 -3.49 -10.82 -13.91
N ILE A 72 -3.06 -9.82 -14.69
CA ILE A 72 -3.45 -8.43 -14.48
C ILE A 72 -4.45 -8.07 -15.56
N THR A 73 -5.59 -7.53 -15.16
CA THR A 73 -6.72 -7.21 -16.03
C THR A 73 -7.12 -5.75 -15.81
N ASN A 74 -7.96 -5.20 -16.70
CA ASN A 74 -8.46 -3.83 -16.62
C ASN A 74 -7.34 -2.78 -16.57
N GLY A 75 -6.27 -2.97 -17.35
CA GLY A 75 -5.17 -2.01 -17.46
C GLY A 75 -4.39 -1.76 -16.16
N GLY A 76 -4.38 -2.74 -15.23
CA GLY A 76 -3.63 -2.66 -13.97
C GLY A 76 -4.48 -2.46 -12.72
N SER A 77 -5.82 -2.35 -12.84
CA SER A 77 -6.70 -2.12 -11.69
C SER A 77 -7.20 -3.40 -11.02
N THR A 78 -7.06 -4.57 -11.66
CA THR A 78 -7.57 -5.83 -11.13
C THR A 78 -6.50 -6.91 -11.27
N VAL A 79 -6.30 -7.68 -10.20
CA VAL A 79 -5.36 -8.81 -10.16
C VAL A 79 -6.15 -10.09 -9.92
N GLU A 80 -5.98 -11.06 -10.80
CA GLU A 80 -6.50 -12.41 -10.67
C GLU A 80 -5.38 -13.36 -10.27
N LEU A 81 -5.53 -14.01 -9.12
CA LEU A 81 -4.61 -15.03 -8.62
C LEU A 81 -5.25 -16.40 -8.83
N ARG A 82 -4.53 -17.28 -9.52
CA ARG A 82 -4.97 -18.64 -9.86
C ARG A 82 -3.98 -19.66 -9.29
N ASN A 83 -4.48 -20.89 -9.07
CA ASN A 83 -3.67 -22.04 -8.66
C ASN A 83 -2.97 -21.89 -7.28
N PHE A 84 -3.48 -21.01 -6.41
CA PHE A 84 -2.99 -20.90 -5.03
C PHE A 84 -3.27 -22.20 -4.28
N LEU A 85 -2.23 -22.86 -3.74
CA LEU A 85 -2.30 -24.19 -3.11
C LEU A 85 -2.97 -25.28 -3.98
N GLY A 86 -2.97 -25.12 -5.32
CA GLY A 86 -3.64 -26.05 -6.23
C GLY A 86 -5.17 -25.90 -6.30
N GLU A 87 -5.72 -24.81 -5.76
CA GLU A 87 -7.15 -24.50 -5.89
C GLU A 87 -7.52 -24.19 -7.34
N LYS A 88 -8.66 -24.73 -7.81
CA LYS A 88 -9.25 -24.38 -9.11
C LYS A 88 -9.97 -23.01 -9.12
N ARG A 89 -10.16 -22.41 -7.94
CA ARG A 89 -10.84 -21.11 -7.79
C ARG A 89 -9.92 -19.97 -8.22
N VAL A 90 -10.49 -18.99 -8.92
CA VAL A 90 -9.82 -17.71 -9.21
C VAL A 90 -10.10 -16.74 -8.06
N ARG A 91 -9.05 -16.12 -7.52
CA ARG A 91 -9.15 -15.08 -6.49
C ARG A 91 -8.95 -13.74 -7.16
N ILE A 92 -10.00 -12.92 -7.21
CA ILE A 92 -9.99 -11.62 -7.87
C ILE A 92 -9.83 -10.55 -6.79
N VAL A 93 -8.84 -9.68 -6.96
CA VAL A 93 -8.59 -8.53 -6.09
C VAL A 93 -8.65 -7.25 -6.91
N ASN A 94 -9.61 -6.40 -6.57
CA ASN A 94 -9.73 -5.07 -7.17
C ASN A 94 -8.85 -4.08 -6.40
N MET A 95 -8.05 -3.32 -7.12
CA MET A 95 -7.21 -2.27 -6.56
C MET A 95 -8.04 -1.04 -6.18
N LEU A 96 -7.53 -0.29 -5.22
CA LEU A 96 -8.12 0.98 -4.82
C LEU A 96 -7.87 2.06 -5.90
N PRO A 97 -8.69 3.12 -5.93
CA PRO A 97 -8.58 4.16 -6.95
C PRO A 97 -7.18 4.80 -6.96
N GLY A 98 -6.61 4.98 -8.16
CA GLY A 98 -5.29 5.59 -8.33
C GLY A 98 -4.10 4.66 -8.10
N VAL A 99 -4.34 3.38 -7.78
CA VAL A 99 -3.30 2.35 -7.64
C VAL A 99 -3.29 1.46 -8.88
N LYS A 100 -2.10 1.18 -9.41
CA LYS A 100 -1.88 0.27 -10.53
C LYS A 100 -1.01 -0.89 -10.10
N VAL A 101 -1.27 -2.06 -10.66
CA VAL A 101 -0.43 -3.25 -10.51
C VAL A 101 0.17 -3.63 -11.84
N GLU A 102 1.45 -3.94 -11.82
CA GLU A 102 2.22 -4.40 -12.96
C GLU A 102 3.04 -5.63 -12.57
N LYS A 103 3.43 -6.43 -13.56
CA LYS A 103 4.40 -7.51 -13.35
C LYS A 103 5.81 -6.92 -13.49
N SER A 104 6.71 -7.31 -12.62
CA SER A 104 8.11 -6.94 -12.73
C SER A 104 8.72 -7.57 -13.99
N ALA A 105 9.40 -6.76 -14.80
CA ALA A 105 10.15 -7.25 -15.96
C ALA A 105 11.51 -7.86 -15.55
N ALA A 106 12.09 -7.36 -14.46
CA ALA A 106 13.41 -7.77 -13.99
C ALA A 106 13.37 -9.09 -13.20
N THR A 107 12.34 -9.27 -12.38
CA THR A 107 12.23 -10.44 -11.48
C THR A 107 10.98 -11.24 -11.83
N LYS A 108 11.16 -12.54 -12.08
CA LYS A 108 10.02 -13.46 -12.21
C LYS A 108 9.25 -13.55 -10.88
N ASP A 109 7.94 -13.75 -10.96
CA ASP A 109 7.06 -13.98 -9.81
C ASP A 109 7.02 -12.77 -8.84
N GLU A 110 7.17 -11.56 -9.37
CA GLU A 110 7.08 -10.29 -8.64
C GLU A 110 5.99 -9.38 -9.23
N LEU A 111 5.17 -8.81 -8.35
CA LEU A 111 4.15 -7.82 -8.63
C LEU A 111 4.58 -6.47 -8.08
N LEU A 112 4.43 -5.43 -8.90
CA LEU A 112 4.74 -4.06 -8.56
C LEU A 112 3.43 -3.32 -8.37
N VAL A 113 3.12 -2.93 -7.14
CA VAL A 113 1.94 -2.12 -6.80
C VAL A 113 2.40 -0.67 -6.68
N THR A 114 1.95 0.18 -7.59
CA THR A 114 2.34 1.60 -7.66
C THR A 114 1.16 2.51 -7.43
N GLY A 115 1.38 3.62 -6.73
CA GLY A 115 0.33 4.60 -6.47
C GLY A 115 0.88 5.89 -5.88
N THR A 116 0.09 6.95 -5.94
CA THR A 116 0.47 8.26 -5.38
C THR A 116 0.14 8.39 -3.89
N ASP A 117 -0.82 7.62 -3.37
CA ASP A 117 -1.17 7.63 -1.94
C ASP A 117 -0.66 6.35 -1.29
N ILE A 118 0.19 6.48 -0.26
CA ILE A 118 0.75 5.35 0.48
C ILE A 118 -0.32 4.49 1.15
N ASP A 119 -1.43 5.07 1.61
CA ASP A 119 -2.47 4.33 2.32
C ASP A 119 -3.28 3.46 1.37
N LEU A 120 -3.61 4.00 0.19
CA LEU A 120 -4.31 3.23 -0.84
C LEU A 120 -3.41 2.15 -1.44
N THR A 121 -2.13 2.46 -1.63
CA THR A 121 -1.15 1.53 -2.19
C THR A 121 -0.88 0.37 -1.22
N SER A 122 -0.60 0.68 0.05
CA SER A 122 -0.36 -0.31 1.09
C SER A 122 -1.60 -1.18 1.37
N ARG A 123 -2.80 -0.57 1.39
CA ARG A 123 -4.06 -1.31 1.57
C ARG A 123 -4.35 -2.23 0.38
N SER A 124 -4.04 -1.81 -0.84
CA SER A 124 -4.17 -2.67 -2.03
C SER A 124 -3.22 -3.88 -1.95
N ALA A 125 -1.97 -3.66 -1.53
CA ALA A 125 -1.03 -4.76 -1.25
C ALA A 125 -1.52 -5.69 -0.13
N ALA A 126 -2.12 -5.14 0.92
CA ALA A 126 -2.71 -5.92 2.01
C ALA A 126 -3.91 -6.78 1.54
N LEU A 127 -4.76 -6.26 0.64
CA LEU A 127 -5.87 -7.02 0.06
C LEU A 127 -5.36 -8.21 -0.77
N ILE A 128 -4.31 -8.02 -1.55
CA ILE A 128 -3.64 -9.11 -2.28
C ILE A 128 -3.15 -10.16 -1.29
N ARG A 129 -2.43 -9.75 -0.24
CA ARG A 129 -1.93 -10.67 0.80
C ARG A 129 -3.06 -11.45 1.47
N GLN A 130 -4.11 -10.77 1.92
CA GLN A 130 -5.24 -11.38 2.61
C GLN A 130 -5.98 -12.36 1.72
N SER A 131 -6.06 -12.08 0.41
CA SER A 131 -6.65 -13.01 -0.55
C SER A 131 -5.87 -14.32 -0.65
N CYS A 132 -4.56 -14.33 -0.42
CA CYS A 132 -3.70 -15.51 -0.45
C CYS A 132 -3.26 -15.97 0.94
N LEU A 133 -4.09 -15.77 1.97
CA LEU A 133 -3.82 -16.31 3.29
C LEU A 133 -4.22 -17.79 3.35
N VAL A 134 -3.29 -18.64 3.75
CA VAL A 134 -3.56 -20.06 4.05
C VAL A 134 -4.45 -20.15 5.29
N LYS A 135 -5.55 -20.89 5.18
CA LYS A 135 -6.47 -21.20 6.29
C LYS A 135 -6.48 -22.70 6.56
N ASP A 136 -6.79 -23.07 7.81
CA ASP A 136 -6.99 -24.47 8.25
C ASP A 136 -5.80 -25.42 7.97
N LYS A 137 -4.57 -24.87 7.92
CA LYS A 137 -3.30 -25.60 7.79
C LYS A 137 -2.24 -24.96 8.70
N ASP A 138 -1.16 -25.69 9.01
CA ASP A 138 -0.05 -25.14 9.80
C ASP A 138 0.72 -24.09 8.99
N ILE A 139 0.60 -22.83 9.40
CA ILE A 139 1.23 -21.65 8.78
C ILE A 139 2.77 -21.69 8.83
N ARG A 140 3.36 -22.53 9.69
CA ARG A 140 4.83 -22.68 9.77
C ARG A 140 5.36 -23.62 8.69
N LYS A 141 4.51 -24.48 8.15
CA LYS A 141 4.87 -25.44 7.09
C LYS A 141 4.42 -24.94 5.72
N PHE A 142 3.24 -24.32 5.64
CA PHE A 142 2.69 -23.76 4.40
C PHE A 142 2.96 -22.27 4.35
N LEU A 143 4.10 -21.91 3.76
CA LEU A 143 4.56 -20.53 3.60
C LEU A 143 4.16 -19.91 2.24
N ASP A 144 3.37 -20.63 1.44
CA ASP A 144 2.88 -20.17 0.15
C ASP A 144 2.00 -18.91 0.31
N GLY A 145 2.19 -17.93 -0.57
CA GLY A 145 1.42 -16.69 -0.56
C GLY A 145 2.12 -15.56 -1.28
N VAL A 146 1.47 -14.39 -1.28
CA VAL A 146 2.03 -13.16 -1.84
C VAL A 146 2.50 -12.27 -0.68
N TYR A 147 3.74 -11.83 -0.68
CA TYR A 147 4.33 -11.05 0.42
C TYR A 147 4.95 -9.76 -0.10
N VAL A 148 4.93 -8.69 0.70
CA VAL A 148 5.69 -7.47 0.40
C VAL A 148 7.17 -7.75 0.68
N SER A 149 8.03 -7.65 -0.34
CA SER A 149 9.48 -7.82 -0.21
C SER A 149 10.18 -6.49 0.07
N SER A 150 9.71 -5.40 -0.54
CA SER A 150 10.26 -4.07 -0.40
C SER A 150 9.16 -3.03 -0.59
N HIS A 151 9.28 -1.90 0.11
CA HIS A 151 8.41 -0.75 -0.02
C HIS A 151 9.27 0.51 0.01
N GLY A 152 8.87 1.52 -0.76
CA GLY A 152 9.56 2.80 -0.81
C GLY A 152 8.93 3.73 -1.85
N THR A 153 9.53 4.90 -2.00
CA THR A 153 9.28 5.77 -3.16
C THR A 153 10.05 5.24 -4.37
N ILE A 154 9.53 5.52 -5.56
CA ILE A 154 10.27 5.31 -6.80
C ILE A 154 11.31 6.43 -6.87
N GLU A 155 12.57 6.07 -6.68
CA GLU A 155 13.68 6.94 -7.08
C GLU A 155 13.82 6.81 -8.61
N GLU A 156 13.77 7.93 -9.32
CA GLU A 156 14.17 7.98 -10.74
C GLU A 156 15.66 7.63 -10.89
#